data_AF-A0A9W9ZXV6-F1
#
_entry.id   AF-A0A9W9ZXV6-F1
#
_cell.length_a   1.000
_cell.length_b   1.000
_cell.length_c   1.000
_cell.angle_alpha   90.00
_cell.angle_beta   90.00
_cell.angle_gamma   90.00
#
_symmetry.space_group_name_H-M   'P 1'
#
loop_
_entity.id
_entity.type
_entity.pdbx_description
1 polymer ?
#
loop_
_entity_poly.entity_id
_entity_poly.type
_entity_poly.pdbx_seq_one_letter_code
_entity_poly.pdbx_strand_id
1 'polypeptide(L)'
;ILIDTKAVQKEINQLSGKLDRTFAVTDELIFRDAKKDESCRKAYKYLASLHENCKELIQSVEETGLIVREIRDLEDQIEMESQKNTATNLERISADFKQMKEENNTLTKKLKAAK
;
A
#
# COMPACT_ATOMS: atom_id res chain seq x y z
N ILE A 1 14.61 6.31 -1.05
CA ILE A 1 13.25 5.95 -0.59
C ILE A 1 12.54 7.13 0.07
N LEU A 2 12.82 7.52 1.33
CA LEU A 2 12.15 8.68 1.98
C LEU A 2 12.30 10.00 1.19
N ILE A 3 13.43 10.19 0.51
CA ILE A 3 13.71 11.36 -0.33
C ILE A 3 12.82 11.36 -1.57
N ASP A 4 12.66 10.19 -2.21
CA ASP A 4 11.84 10.04 -3.42
C ASP A 4 10.36 10.23 -3.12
N THR A 5 9.87 9.71 -1.99
CA THR A 5 8.48 9.93 -1.55
C THR A 5 8.19 11.40 -1.25
N LYS A 6 9.16 12.13 -0.66
CA LYS A 6 9.04 13.57 -0.45
C LYS A 6 9.06 14.37 -1.75
N ALA A 7 9.85 13.95 -2.74
CA ALA A 7 9.88 14.56 -4.06
C ALA A 7 8.54 14.40 -4.78
N VAL A 8 7.99 13.18 -4.80
CA VAL A 8 6.68 12.89 -5.40
C VAL A 8 5.56 13.68 -4.71
N GLN A 9 5.53 13.74 -3.37
CA GLN A 9 4.52 14.53 -2.67
C GLN A 9 4.64 16.03 -2.99
N LYS A 10 5.87 16.54 -3.14
CA LYS A 10 6.09 17.93 -3.52
C LYS A 10 5.59 18.23 -4.93
N GLU A 11 5.81 17.32 -5.88
CA GLU A 11 5.26 17.43 -7.24
C GLU A 11 3.74 17.37 -7.25
N ILE A 12 3.12 16.44 -6.51
CA ILE A 12 1.67 16.36 -6.34
C ILE A 12 1.14 17.71 -5.82
N ASN A 13 1.68 18.22 -4.72
CA ASN A 13 1.24 19.49 -4.14
C ASN A 13 1.41 20.67 -5.10
N GLN A 14 2.52 20.71 -5.86
CA GLN A 14 2.76 21.75 -6.86
C GLN A 14 1.76 21.70 -8.02
N LEU A 15 1.47 20.49 -8.53
CA LEU A 15 0.54 20.28 -9.63
C LEU A 15 -0.90 20.55 -9.20
N SER A 16 -1.32 20.06 -8.03
CA SER A 16 -2.65 20.35 -7.46
C SER A 16 -2.86 21.86 -7.28
N GLY A 17 -1.89 22.56 -6.68
CA GLY A 17 -1.99 24.01 -6.53
C GLY A 17 -1.98 24.77 -7.86
N LYS A 18 -1.28 24.26 -8.89
CA LYS A 18 -1.32 24.85 -10.25
C LYS A 18 -2.68 24.63 -10.92
N LEU A 19 -3.26 23.44 -10.74
CA LEU A 19 -4.59 23.10 -11.25
C LEU A 19 -5.64 24.06 -10.67
N ASP A 20 -5.70 24.21 -9.34
CA ASP A 20 -6.68 25.09 -8.68
C ASP A 20 -6.59 26.54 -9.16
N ARG A 21 -5.37 27.09 -9.23
CA ARG A 21 -5.17 28.47 -9.71
C ARG A 21 -5.56 28.64 -11.17
N THR A 22 -5.24 27.66 -12.00
CA THR A 22 -5.55 27.71 -13.45
C THR A 22 -7.05 27.54 -13.68
N PHE A 23 -7.70 26.66 -12.93
CA PHE A 23 -9.14 26.50 -12.95
C PHE A 23 -9.83 27.78 -12.52
N ALA A 24 -9.45 28.40 -11.40
CA ALA A 24 -10.08 29.63 -10.92
C ALA A 24 -10.05 30.77 -11.97
N VAL A 25 -8.90 30.97 -12.63
CA VAL A 25 -8.77 31.99 -13.70
C VAL A 25 -9.64 31.64 -14.90
N THR A 26 -9.67 30.36 -15.30
CA THR A 26 -10.43 29.92 -16.49
C THR A 26 -11.94 29.94 -16.23
N ASP A 27 -12.35 29.57 -15.02
CA ASP A 27 -13.73 29.58 -14.53
C ASP A 27 -14.29 31.00 -14.55
N GLU A 28 -13.55 31.98 -14.01
CA GLU A 28 -13.94 33.39 -14.02
C GLU A 28 -14.12 33.94 -15.45
N LEU A 29 -13.17 33.63 -16.35
CA LEU A 29 -13.20 34.09 -17.74
C LEU A 29 -14.39 33.49 -18.50
N ILE A 30 -14.59 32.17 -18.41
CA ILE A 30 -15.67 31.48 -19.09
C ILE A 30 -17.03 31.86 -18.50
N PHE A 31 -17.14 32.03 -17.18
CA PHE A 31 -18.39 32.42 -16.53
C PHE A 31 -18.87 33.81 -16.98
N ARG A 32 -17.95 34.76 -17.17
CA ARG A 32 -18.26 36.09 -17.69
C ARG A 32 -18.85 36.05 -19.11
N ASP A 33 -18.32 35.16 -19.95
CA ASP A 33 -18.70 35.06 -21.36
C ASP A 33 -19.91 34.12 -21.58
N ALA A 34 -20.10 33.12 -20.70
CA ALA A 34 -21.23 32.19 -20.70
C ALA A 34 -22.60 32.85 -20.44
N LYS A 35 -22.60 34.07 -19.89
CA LYS A 35 -23.82 34.89 -19.76
C LYS A 35 -24.35 35.39 -21.11
N LYS A 36 -23.52 35.40 -22.15
CA LYS A 36 -23.80 36.02 -23.46
C LYS A 36 -23.95 35.00 -24.59
N ASP A 37 -23.36 33.81 -24.47
CA ASP A 37 -23.34 32.79 -25.53
C ASP A 37 -23.62 31.38 -24.96
N GLU A 38 -24.45 30.62 -25.68
CA GLU A 38 -24.78 29.23 -25.37
C GLU A 38 -23.59 28.29 -25.59
N SER A 39 -22.69 28.60 -26.53
CA SER A 39 -21.45 27.85 -26.76
C SER A 39 -20.51 27.94 -25.55
N CYS A 40 -20.42 29.13 -24.94
CA CYS A 40 -19.65 29.35 -23.73
C CYS A 40 -20.22 28.58 -22.52
N ARG A 41 -21.54 28.35 -22.43
CA ARG A 41 -22.13 27.49 -21.39
C ARG A 41 -21.74 26.02 -21.55
N LYS A 42 -21.64 25.52 -22.78
CA LYS A 42 -21.14 24.16 -23.05
C LYS A 42 -19.66 24.04 -22.66
N ALA A 43 -18.85 25.04 -23.04
CA ALA A 43 -17.44 25.10 -22.64
C ALA A 43 -17.27 25.11 -21.10
N TYR A 44 -18.11 25.85 -20.37
CA TYR A 44 -18.13 25.85 -18.91
C TYR A 44 -18.39 24.45 -18.33
N LYS A 45 -19.37 23.71 -18.85
CA LYS A 45 -19.65 22.34 -18.41
C LYS A 45 -18.46 21.40 -18.65
N TYR A 46 -17.81 21.52 -19.80
CA TYR A 46 -16.60 20.75 -20.09
C TYR A 46 -15.43 21.13 -19.17
N LEU A 47 -15.26 22.42 -18.85
CA LEU A 47 -14.25 22.87 -17.90
C LEU A 47 -14.49 22.29 -16.51
N ALA A 48 -15.73 22.35 -16.02
CA ALA A 48 -16.09 21.79 -14.71
C ALA A 48 -15.86 20.26 -14.66
N SER A 49 -16.24 19.54 -15.72
CA SER A 49 -15.98 18.11 -15.83
C SER A 49 -14.48 17.80 -15.89
N LEU A 50 -13.69 18.59 -16.61
CA LEU A 50 -12.24 18.44 -16.67
C LEU A 50 -11.61 18.63 -15.29
N HIS A 51 -12.05 19.63 -14.55
CA HIS A 51 -11.55 19.89 -13.20
C HIS A 51 -11.83 18.74 -12.23
N GLU A 52 -13.05 18.19 -12.26
CA GLU A 52 -13.39 17.03 -11.44
C GLU A 52 -12.55 15.81 -11.84
N ASN A 53 -12.41 15.52 -13.13
CA ASN A 53 -11.56 14.43 -13.61
C ASN A 53 -10.09 14.60 -13.16
N CYS A 54 -9.56 15.82 -13.16
CA CYS A 54 -8.21 16.09 -12.67
C CYS A 54 -8.08 15.87 -11.16
N LYS A 55 -9.11 16.20 -10.39
CA LYS A 55 -9.16 15.95 -8.95
C LYS A 55 -9.22 14.46 -8.64
N GLU A 56 -10.05 13.70 -9.36
CA GLU A 56 -10.10 12.24 -9.27
C GLU A 56 -8.75 11.60 -9.61
N LEU A 57 -8.08 12.10 -10.66
CA LEU A 57 -6.76 11.62 -11.04
C LEU A 57 -5.70 11.86 -9.94
N ILE A 58 -5.70 13.05 -9.33
CA ILE A 58 -4.79 13.35 -8.21
C ILE A 58 -5.03 12.37 -7.07
N GLN A 59 -6.29 12.16 -6.68
CA GLN A 59 -6.65 11.22 -5.63
C GLN A 59 -6.18 9.79 -5.95
N SER A 60 -6.40 9.33 -7.18
CA SER A 60 -5.98 7.99 -7.61
C SER A 60 -4.46 7.80 -7.55
N VAL A 61 -3.67 8.83 -7.88
CA VAL A 61 -2.21 8.79 -7.74
C VAL A 61 -1.80 8.72 -6.26
N GLU A 62 -2.44 9.47 -5.38
CA GLU A 62 -2.17 9.44 -3.94
C GLU A 62 -2.50 8.07 -3.33
N GLU A 63 -3.65 7.48 -3.69
CA GLU A 63 -4.08 6.14 -3.27
C GLU A 63 -3.11 5.07 -3.77
N THR A 64 -2.67 5.14 -5.03
CA THR A 64 -1.65 4.24 -5.58
C THR A 64 -0.36 4.33 -4.76
N GLY A 65 0.06 5.54 -4.37
CA GLY A 65 1.22 5.75 -3.52
C GLY A 65 1.08 5.15 -2.11
N LEU A 66 -0.13 5.11 -1.55
CA LEU A 66 -0.41 4.42 -0.29
C LEU A 66 -0.30 2.90 -0.44
N ILE A 67 -0.95 2.33 -1.46
CA ILE A 67 -0.93 0.88 -1.73
C ILE A 67 0.50 0.38 -1.94
N VAL A 68 1.34 1.12 -2.67
CA VAL A 68 2.75 0.73 -2.89
C VAL A 68 3.55 0.69 -1.59
N ARG A 69 3.27 1.57 -0.63
CA ARG A 69 3.91 1.52 0.70
C ARG A 69 3.45 0.31 1.50
N GLU A 70 2.15 0.05 1.51
CA GLU A 70 1.58 -1.11 2.21
C GLU A 70 2.13 -2.43 1.66
N ILE A 71 2.29 -2.55 0.33
CA ILE A 71 2.92 -3.71 -0.30
C ILE A 71 4.34 -3.92 0.25
N ARG A 72 5.15 -2.86 0.33
CA ARG A 72 6.51 -2.97 0.88
C ARG A 72 6.53 -3.35 2.35
N ASP A 73 5.64 -2.77 3.15
CA ASP A 73 5.54 -3.11 4.57
C ASP A 73 5.15 -4.59 4.77
N LEU A 74 4.33 -5.15 3.87
CA LEU A 74 3.99 -6.57 3.86
C LEU A 74 5.17 -7.44 3.37
N GLU A 75 5.91 -7.01 2.36
CA GLU A 75 7.13 -7.68 1.90
C GLU A 75 8.16 -7.78 3.03
N ASP A 76 8.41 -6.69 3.75
CA ASP A 76 9.32 -6.63 4.90
C ASP A 76 8.87 -7.58 6.04
N GLN A 77 7.55 -7.65 6.29
CA GLN A 77 6.99 -8.60 7.27
C GLN A 77 7.20 -10.06 6.86
N ILE A 78 6.99 -10.38 5.58
CA ILE A 78 7.23 -11.73 5.04
C ILE A 78 8.70 -12.08 5.20
N GLU A 79 9.61 -11.18 4.86
CA GLU A 79 11.05 -11.41 4.99
C GLU A 79 11.42 -11.66 6.46
N MET A 80 10.96 -10.82 7.38
CA MET A 80 11.22 -10.99 8.81
C MET A 80 10.68 -12.32 9.35
N GLU A 81 9.49 -12.74 8.93
CA GLU A 81 8.93 -14.03 9.34
C GLU A 81 9.71 -15.22 8.76
N SER A 82 10.16 -15.11 7.51
CA SER A 82 10.99 -16.14 6.86
C SER A 82 12.33 -16.36 7.59
N GLN A 83 12.93 -15.28 8.11
CA GLN A 83 14.22 -15.32 8.82
C GLN A 83 14.14 -16.00 10.19
N LYS A 84 12.94 -16.14 10.78
CA LYS A 84 12.78 -16.74 12.13
C LYS A 84 13.13 -18.23 12.18
N ASN A 85 13.41 -18.87 11.04
CA ASN A 85 13.76 -20.30 10.94
C ASN A 85 12.79 -21.20 11.71
N THR A 86 11.54 -20.75 11.88
CA THR A 86 10.55 -21.35 12.78
C THR A 86 10.25 -22.79 12.37
N ALA A 87 10.17 -23.05 11.06
CA ALA A 87 9.97 -24.39 10.50
C ALA A 87 11.13 -25.33 10.86
N THR A 88 12.37 -24.91 10.62
CA THR A 88 13.58 -25.70 10.94
C THR A 88 13.68 -25.96 12.46
N ASN A 89 13.35 -24.97 13.28
CA ASN A 89 13.34 -25.12 14.73
C ASN A 89 12.25 -26.13 15.17
N LEU A 90 11.07 -26.09 14.57
CA LEU A 90 9.98 -27.04 14.83
C LEU A 90 10.32 -28.48 14.41
N GLU A 91 11.00 -28.65 13.28
CA GLU A 91 11.47 -29.95 12.81
C GLU A 91 12.47 -30.56 13.81
N ARG A 92 13.44 -29.77 14.29
CA ARG A 92 14.40 -30.21 15.30
C ARG A 92 13.71 -30.61 16.61
N ILE A 93 12.82 -29.76 17.13
CA ILE A 93 12.07 -30.06 18.36
C ILE A 93 11.25 -31.36 18.20
N SER A 94 10.63 -31.57 17.03
CA SER A 94 9.85 -32.78 16.77
C SER A 94 10.73 -34.04 16.69
N ALA A 95 11.93 -33.92 16.10
CA ALA A 95 12.90 -35.01 16.07
C ALA A 95 13.37 -35.38 17.48
N ASP A 96 13.77 -34.38 18.28
CA ASP A 96 14.20 -34.55 19.67
C ASP A 96 13.10 -35.20 20.52
N PHE A 97 11.85 -34.75 20.35
CA PHE A 97 10.69 -35.31 21.03
C PHE A 97 10.47 -36.79 20.69
N LYS A 98 10.61 -37.16 19.40
CA LYS A 98 10.46 -38.55 18.96
C LYS A 98 11.55 -39.43 19.56
N GLN A 99 12.80 -38.95 19.57
CA GLN A 99 13.93 -39.66 20.17
C GLN A 99 13.69 -39.89 21.67
N MET A 100 13.32 -38.84 22.42
CA MET A 100 12.98 -38.97 23.85
C MET A 100 11.88 -40.00 24.10
N LYS A 101 10.88 -40.09 23.22
CA LYS A 101 9.79 -41.07 23.35
C LYS A 101 10.29 -42.50 23.15
N GLU A 102 11.19 -42.72 22.19
CA GLU A 102 11.82 -44.02 21.94
C GLU A 102 12.75 -44.45 23.10
N GLU A 103 13.55 -43.52 23.61
CA GLU A 103 14.40 -43.75 24.78
C GLU A 103 13.59 -44.09 26.02
N ASN A 104 12.53 -43.33 26.31
CA ASN A 104 11.62 -43.61 27.44
C ASN A 104 10.93 -44.96 27.30
N ASN A 105 10.48 -45.33 26.10
CA ASN A 105 9.90 -46.66 25.86
C ASN A 105 10.93 -47.78 26.11
N THR A 106 12.16 -47.58 25.66
CA THR A 106 13.26 -48.54 25.87
C THR A 106 13.60 -48.70 27.34
N LEU A 107 13.72 -47.59 28.07
CA LEU A 107 13.95 -47.58 29.52
C LEU A 107 12.79 -48.26 30.27
N THR A 108 11.54 -47.97 29.89
CA THR A 108 10.36 -48.59 30.50
C THR A 108 10.35 -50.11 30.28
N LYS A 109 10.72 -50.58 29.08
CA LYS A 109 10.85 -52.02 28.80
C LYS A 109 11.94 -52.67 29.66
N LYS A 110 13.11 -52.03 29.78
CA LYS A 110 14.21 -52.52 30.65
C LYS A 110 13.79 -52.59 32.12
N LEU A 111 13.10 -51.56 32.62
CA LEU A 111 12.56 -51.52 33.98
C LEU A 111 11.53 -52.62 34.25
N LYS A 112 10.68 -52.94 33.28
CA LYS A 112 9.71 -54.03 33.39
C LYS A 112 10.37 -55.41 33.35
N ALA A 113 11.47 -55.57 32.61
CA ALA A 113 12.22 -56.83 32.54
C ALA A 113 13.13 -57.07 33.76
N ALA A 114 13.42 -56.03 34.55
CA ALA A 114 14.22 -56.09 35.76
C ALA A 114 13.40 -56.31 37.05
N LYS A 115 12.07 -56.47 36.93
CA LYS A 115 11.16 -56.89 38.00
C LYS A 115 10.78 -58.35 37.80
#